data_AF-A0A8S4G9Q7-F1
#
_entry.id   AF-A0A8S4G9Q7-F1
#
_cell.length_a   1.000
_cell.length_b   1.000
_cell.length_c   1.000
_cell.angle_alpha   90.00
_cell.angle_beta   90.00
_cell.angle_gamma   90.00
#
_symmetry.space_group_name_H-M   'P 1'
#
loop_
_entity.id
_entity.type
_entity.pdbx_description
1 polymer ?
#
loop_
_entity_poly.entity_id
_entity_poly.type
_entity_poly.pdbx_seq_one_letter_code
_entity_poly.pdbx_strand_id
1 'polypeptide(L)'
;MSSGRRPDFDKDYKIYKDHVANQEVLLENFMINSVRKCPTTETALQLIARFETLQLGCLYLEDQYYEQIAMFTDEIETLRDRYNEEREEPDIPRNMPPAAGRIIWIRFYDKTIQEPMQVFKQQDIVINHPNTQKCIKLFNIMSIVFTEYELIYHDAWAENVGQVRLGLIAPLLIRHPTTNMIIVNFNVYIPECIREVEYMWQFGLSVPDAAQIVAYCKDKIFADHEMIKHLVERNNQIR
;
A
#
# COMPACT_ATOMS: atom_id res chain seq x y z
N MET A 1 57.73 -14.90 42.55
CA MET A 1 56.35 -14.47 42.86
C MET A 1 55.41 -15.27 41.95
N SER A 2 55.03 -16.49 42.35
CA SER A 2 54.04 -17.30 41.62
C SER A 2 52.65 -16.91 42.11
N SER A 3 51.88 -16.24 41.27
CA SER A 3 50.53 -15.79 41.59
C SER A 3 49.65 -16.98 41.97
N GLY A 4 49.05 -16.94 43.16
CA GLY A 4 48.20 -18.00 43.72
C GLY A 4 46.87 -18.09 42.98
N ARG A 5 46.78 -18.94 41.96
CA ARG A 5 45.50 -19.35 41.37
C ARG A 5 44.79 -20.23 42.41
N ARG A 6 43.58 -19.83 42.83
CA ARG A 6 42.74 -20.70 43.68
C ARG A 6 42.41 -21.97 42.90
N PRO A 7 42.57 -23.17 43.49
CA PRO A 7 42.34 -24.44 42.79
C PRO A 7 40.90 -24.60 42.28
N ASP A 8 39.94 -23.92 42.91
CA ASP A 8 38.52 -23.98 42.52
C ASP A 8 38.15 -23.07 41.33
N PHE A 9 39.02 -22.10 40.98
CA PHE A 9 38.71 -21.11 39.93
C PHE A 9 38.43 -21.78 38.58
N ASP A 10 39.19 -22.80 38.21
CA ASP A 10 39.02 -23.46 36.92
C ASP A 10 37.70 -24.24 36.83
N LYS A 11 37.26 -24.79 37.96
CA LYS A 11 35.98 -25.48 38.07
C LYS A 11 34.82 -24.48 37.97
N ASP A 12 34.87 -23.40 38.74
CA ASP A 12 33.83 -22.37 38.74
C ASP A 12 33.75 -21.64 37.40
N TYR A 13 34.89 -21.38 36.77
CA TYR A 13 34.96 -20.79 35.43
C TYR A 13 34.35 -21.69 34.35
N LYS A 14 34.55 -23.01 34.45
CA LYS A 14 33.90 -23.97 33.56
C LYS A 14 32.38 -23.96 33.73
N ILE A 15 31.90 -24.02 34.98
CA ILE A 15 30.46 -23.96 35.29
C ILE A 15 29.84 -22.66 34.75
N TYR A 16 30.52 -21.53 34.96
CA TYR A 16 30.08 -20.24 34.43
C TYR A 16 29.99 -20.24 32.90
N LYS A 17 31.01 -20.77 32.20
CA LYS A 17 30.98 -20.89 30.73
C LYS A 17 29.83 -21.76 30.24
N ASP A 18 29.59 -22.89 30.90
CA ASP A 18 28.49 -23.78 30.55
C ASP A 18 27.13 -23.06 30.74
N HIS A 19 26.98 -22.27 31.81
CA HIS A 19 25.78 -21.44 32.00
C HIS A 19 25.63 -20.34 30.95
N VAL A 20 26.70 -19.64 30.57
CA VAL A 20 26.66 -18.61 29.52
C VAL A 20 26.24 -19.22 28.19
N ALA A 21 26.85 -20.32 27.77
CA ALA A 21 26.50 -21.02 26.53
C ALA A 21 25.03 -21.45 26.53
N ASN A 22 24.52 -21.96 27.66
CA ASN A 22 23.10 -22.30 27.78
C ASN A 22 22.19 -21.07 27.64
N GLN A 23 22.55 -19.91 28.21
CA GLN A 23 21.76 -18.68 28.07
C GLN A 23 21.78 -18.14 26.63
N GLU A 24 22.92 -18.24 25.94
CA GLU A 24 23.04 -17.87 24.53
C GLU A 24 22.07 -18.67 23.66
N VAL A 25 22.02 -20.00 23.85
CA VAL A 25 21.07 -20.88 23.15
C VAL A 25 19.61 -20.54 23.49
N LEU A 26 19.31 -20.23 24.76
CA LEU A 26 17.96 -19.84 25.15
C LEU A 26 17.54 -18.51 24.52
N LEU A 27 18.46 -17.56 24.41
CA LEU A 27 18.20 -16.26 23.81
C LEU A 27 17.98 -16.36 22.29
N GLU A 28 18.80 -17.15 21.61
CA GLU A 28 18.63 -17.49 20.19
C GLU A 28 17.24 -18.10 19.96
N ASN A 29 16.89 -19.15 20.72
CA ASN A 29 15.58 -19.79 20.63
C ASN A 29 14.42 -18.84 20.94
N PHE A 30 14.60 -17.93 21.90
CA PHE A 30 13.60 -16.91 22.20
C PHE A 30 13.36 -16.01 20.99
N MET A 31 14.44 -15.51 20.38
CA MET A 31 14.37 -14.65 19.20
C MET A 31 13.70 -15.36 18.02
N ILE A 32 14.12 -16.58 17.67
CA ILE A 32 13.52 -17.38 16.60
C ILE A 32 12.01 -17.55 16.83
N ASN A 33 11.61 -17.93 18.06
CA ASN A 33 10.21 -18.12 18.41
C ASN A 33 9.39 -16.82 18.41
N SER A 34 10.01 -15.67 18.68
CA SER A 34 9.37 -14.37 18.59
C SER A 34 9.16 -13.95 17.13
N VAL A 35 10.18 -14.11 16.28
CA VAL A 35 10.12 -13.79 14.85
C VAL A 35 9.09 -14.67 14.14
N ARG A 36 9.04 -15.97 14.42
CA ARG A 36 8.05 -16.89 13.83
C ARG A 36 6.59 -16.60 14.21
N LYS A 37 6.35 -15.81 15.25
CA LYS A 37 4.99 -15.38 15.65
C LYS A 37 4.54 -14.10 14.96
N CYS A 38 5.43 -13.44 14.22
CA CYS A 38 5.08 -12.24 13.47
C CYS A 38 4.14 -12.62 12.31
N PRO A 39 3.05 -11.85 12.09
CA PRO A 39 2.07 -12.16 11.06
C PRO A 39 2.55 -11.88 9.63
N THR A 40 3.54 -11.01 9.46
CA THR A 40 4.06 -10.59 8.15
C THR A 40 5.57 -10.48 8.17
N THR A 41 6.21 -10.63 7.00
CA THR A 41 7.65 -10.38 6.84
C THR A 41 8.05 -8.99 7.34
N GLU A 42 7.26 -7.95 7.07
CA GLU A 42 7.54 -6.58 7.51
C GLU A 42 7.71 -6.49 9.03
N THR A 43 6.75 -7.03 9.78
CA THR A 43 6.79 -7.02 11.26
C THR A 43 7.92 -7.91 11.81
N ALA A 44 8.23 -9.01 11.13
CA ALA A 44 9.36 -9.87 11.48
C ALA A 44 10.70 -9.14 11.28
N LEU A 45 10.89 -8.45 10.16
CA LEU A 45 12.10 -7.66 9.88
C LEU A 45 12.29 -6.51 10.87
N GLN A 46 11.22 -5.81 11.25
CA GLN A 46 11.27 -4.79 12.30
C GLN A 46 11.72 -5.38 13.64
N LEU A 47 11.26 -6.59 13.98
CA LEU A 47 11.68 -7.27 15.21
C LEU A 47 13.15 -7.71 15.13
N ILE A 48 13.60 -8.25 14.00
CA ILE A 48 15.00 -8.62 13.78
C ILE A 48 15.90 -7.39 13.93
N ALA A 49 15.53 -6.24 13.34
CA ALA A 49 16.26 -4.98 13.48
C ALA A 49 16.40 -4.54 14.96
N ARG A 50 15.41 -4.86 15.81
CA ARG A 50 15.54 -4.62 17.26
C ARG A 50 16.54 -5.56 17.92
N PHE A 51 16.60 -6.83 17.51
CA PHE A 51 17.61 -7.77 18.00
C PHE A 51 19.02 -7.42 17.53
N GLU A 52 19.19 -6.87 16.32
CA GLU A 52 20.47 -6.37 15.82
C GLU A 52 21.10 -5.32 16.76
N THR A 53 20.28 -4.48 17.40
CA THR A 53 20.77 -3.45 18.35
C THR A 53 21.49 -4.03 19.57
N LEU A 54 21.26 -5.31 19.89
CA LEU A 54 21.92 -5.98 21.02
C LEU A 54 23.38 -6.36 20.70
N GLN A 55 23.74 -6.45 19.41
CA GLN A 55 25.09 -6.81 18.95
C GLN A 55 25.61 -8.14 19.52
N LEU A 56 24.71 -9.12 19.68
CA LEU A 56 25.02 -10.44 20.22
C LEU A 56 25.24 -11.44 19.09
N GLY A 57 26.48 -11.93 18.94
CA GLY A 57 26.84 -12.88 17.88
C GLY A 57 26.13 -14.25 17.98
N CYS A 58 25.67 -14.62 19.18
CA CYS A 58 24.91 -15.86 19.40
C CYS A 58 23.50 -15.86 18.80
N LEU A 59 23.03 -14.73 18.25
CA LEU A 59 21.71 -14.61 17.67
C LEU A 59 21.63 -15.07 16.22
N TYR A 60 22.77 -15.26 15.52
CA TYR A 60 22.79 -15.73 14.12
C TYR A 60 21.76 -15.04 13.21
N LEU A 61 21.72 -13.70 13.25
CA LEU A 61 20.67 -12.90 12.59
C LEU A 61 20.63 -13.10 11.07
N GLU A 62 21.76 -13.45 10.44
CA GLU A 62 21.84 -13.81 9.02
C GLU A 62 20.89 -14.97 8.66
N ASP A 63 20.84 -16.02 9.49
CA ASP A 63 19.96 -17.17 9.28
C ASP A 63 18.48 -16.76 9.34
N GLN A 64 18.16 -15.79 10.20
CA GLN A 64 16.80 -15.25 10.28
C GLN A 64 16.42 -14.46 9.03
N TYR A 65 17.33 -13.65 8.49
CA TYR A 65 17.08 -12.97 7.21
C TYR A 65 16.88 -13.96 6.05
N TYR A 66 17.60 -15.10 6.05
CA TYR A 66 17.36 -16.16 5.07
C TYR A 66 15.99 -16.84 5.23
N GLU A 67 15.52 -17.07 6.46
CA GLU A 67 14.14 -17.54 6.68
C GLU A 67 13.12 -16.48 6.19
N GLN A 68 13.35 -15.20 6.51
CA GLN A 68 12.42 -14.13 6.15
C GLN A 68 12.31 -13.89 4.65
N ILE A 69 13.40 -14.00 3.88
CA ILE A 69 13.33 -13.80 2.43
C ILE A 69 12.58 -14.95 1.72
N ALA A 70 12.61 -16.16 2.30
CA ALA A 70 11.78 -17.27 1.83
C ALA A 70 10.29 -16.97 2.06
N MET A 71 9.92 -16.58 3.28
CA MET A 71 8.54 -16.19 3.62
C MET A 71 8.05 -15.01 2.76
N PHE A 72 8.90 -14.02 2.54
CA PHE A 72 8.62 -12.88 1.68
C PHE A 72 8.38 -13.29 0.22
N THR A 73 9.14 -14.29 -0.26
CA THR A 73 8.92 -14.82 -1.62
C THR A 73 7.50 -15.39 -1.75
N ASP A 74 7.05 -16.16 -0.77
CA ASP A 74 5.71 -16.75 -0.76
C ASP A 74 4.62 -15.67 -0.60
N GLU A 75 4.88 -14.61 0.17
CA GLU A 75 4.00 -13.44 0.29
C GLU A 75 3.85 -12.71 -1.06
N ILE A 76 4.94 -12.48 -1.80
CA ILE A 76 4.85 -11.85 -3.14
C ILE A 76 4.11 -12.77 -4.12
N GLU A 77 4.32 -14.09 -4.07
CA GLU A 77 3.58 -15.04 -4.92
C GLU A 77 2.08 -14.99 -4.63
N THR A 78 1.70 -14.97 -3.36
CA THR A 78 0.29 -14.83 -2.93
C THR A 78 -0.30 -13.51 -3.40
N LEU A 79 0.47 -12.41 -3.29
CA LEU A 79 0.04 -11.08 -3.73
C LEU A 79 -0.10 -11.01 -5.25
N ARG A 80 0.80 -11.65 -6.02
CA ARG A 80 0.67 -11.79 -7.48
C ARG A 80 -0.61 -12.52 -7.86
N ASP A 81 -0.93 -13.62 -7.18
CA ASP A 81 -2.11 -14.41 -7.48
C ASP A 81 -3.38 -13.60 -7.22
N ARG A 82 -3.44 -12.91 -6.07
CA ARG A 82 -4.52 -11.97 -5.76
C ARG A 82 -4.64 -10.84 -6.78
N TYR A 83 -3.51 -10.23 -7.19
CA TYR A 83 -3.51 -9.22 -8.24
C TYR A 83 -4.13 -9.74 -9.54
N ASN A 84 -3.79 -10.97 -9.97
CA ASN A 84 -4.34 -11.53 -11.19
C ASN A 84 -5.85 -11.81 -11.10
N GLU A 85 -6.35 -12.16 -9.93
CA GLU A 85 -7.77 -12.37 -9.67
C GLU A 85 -8.57 -11.06 -9.63
N GLU A 86 -8.02 -10.02 -9.00
CA GLU A 86 -8.75 -8.78 -8.68
C GLU A 86 -8.50 -7.62 -9.67
N ARG A 87 -7.46 -7.67 -10.53
CA ARG A 87 -7.03 -6.52 -11.34
C ARG A 87 -8.11 -5.89 -12.23
N GLU A 88 -9.10 -6.68 -12.68
CA GLU A 88 -10.20 -6.21 -13.52
C GLU A 88 -11.23 -5.42 -12.70
N GLU A 89 -11.55 -5.89 -11.49
CA GLU A 89 -12.49 -5.26 -10.57
C GLU A 89 -11.92 -5.28 -9.14
N PRO A 90 -10.98 -4.37 -8.83
CA PRO A 90 -10.32 -4.37 -7.54
C PRO A 90 -11.26 -3.92 -6.43
N ASP A 91 -11.09 -4.50 -5.25
CA ASP A 91 -11.83 -4.11 -4.04
C ASP A 91 -11.37 -2.72 -3.56
N ILE A 92 -12.07 -1.69 -4.06
CA ILE A 92 -11.79 -0.29 -3.72
C ILE A 92 -12.56 0.15 -2.46
N PRO A 93 -11.97 1.02 -1.61
CA PRO A 93 -12.66 1.56 -0.46
C PRO A 93 -13.99 2.24 -0.83
N ARG A 94 -15.00 2.07 0.02
CA ARG A 94 -16.31 2.68 -0.19
C ARG A 94 -16.17 4.19 -0.35
N ASN A 95 -16.95 4.75 -1.26
CA ASN A 95 -16.96 6.16 -1.64
C ASN A 95 -15.70 6.61 -2.38
N MET A 96 -14.79 5.75 -2.81
CA MET A 96 -13.68 6.16 -3.67
C MET A 96 -14.13 6.23 -5.14
N PRO A 97 -13.73 7.26 -5.90
CA PRO A 97 -13.98 7.28 -7.34
C PRO A 97 -13.25 6.13 -8.05
N PRO A 98 -13.78 5.62 -9.17
CA PRO A 98 -13.27 4.41 -9.82
C PRO A 98 -11.79 4.49 -10.24
N ALA A 99 -11.35 5.57 -10.92
CA ALA A 99 -9.96 5.66 -11.39
C ALA A 99 -8.99 5.82 -10.21
N ALA A 100 -9.31 6.70 -9.27
CA ALA A 100 -8.50 6.93 -8.08
C ALA A 100 -8.38 5.68 -7.19
N GLY A 101 -9.46 4.89 -7.09
CA GLY A 101 -9.48 3.65 -6.31
C GLY A 101 -8.53 2.60 -6.87
N ARG A 102 -8.52 2.42 -8.18
CA ARG A 102 -7.59 1.50 -8.88
C ARG A 102 -6.13 1.89 -8.64
N ILE A 103 -5.83 3.18 -8.73
CA ILE A 103 -4.46 3.70 -8.50
C ILE A 103 -4.04 3.49 -7.03
N ILE A 104 -4.92 3.76 -6.06
CA ILE A 104 -4.60 3.49 -4.65
C ILE A 104 -4.38 2.00 -4.40
N TRP A 105 -5.22 1.15 -4.96
CA TRP A 105 -5.11 -0.29 -4.81
C TRP A 105 -3.75 -0.80 -5.30
N ILE A 106 -3.32 -0.38 -6.49
CA ILE A 106 -2.02 -0.82 -7.03
C ILE A 106 -0.83 -0.22 -6.27
N ARG A 107 -0.91 1.05 -5.85
CA ARG A 107 0.14 1.69 -5.04
C ARG A 107 0.26 1.04 -3.67
N PHE A 108 -0.84 0.55 -3.10
CA PHE A 108 -0.81 -0.24 -1.87
C PHE A 108 -0.04 -1.55 -2.07
N TYR A 109 -0.26 -2.25 -3.18
CA TYR A 109 0.45 -3.50 -3.51
C TYR A 109 1.95 -3.26 -3.73
N ASP A 110 2.31 -2.21 -4.48
CA ASP A 110 3.70 -1.84 -4.67
C ASP A 110 4.37 -1.50 -3.33
N LYS A 111 3.76 -0.61 -2.53
CA LYS A 111 4.30 -0.25 -1.21
C LYS A 111 4.54 -1.47 -0.32
N THR A 112 3.61 -2.42 -0.30
CA THR A 112 3.69 -3.65 0.51
C THR A 112 4.92 -4.48 0.17
N ILE A 113 5.33 -4.54 -1.11
CA ILE A 113 6.54 -5.27 -1.52
C ILE A 113 7.82 -4.42 -1.43
N GLN A 114 7.71 -3.10 -1.58
CA GLN A 114 8.86 -2.20 -1.48
C GLN A 114 9.44 -2.19 -0.06
N GLU A 115 8.60 -2.11 0.98
CA GLU A 115 9.06 -1.94 2.37
C GLU A 115 10.00 -3.08 2.85
N PRO A 116 9.64 -4.37 2.75
CA PRO A 116 10.55 -5.47 3.09
C PRO A 116 11.79 -5.51 2.19
N MET A 117 11.63 -5.25 0.89
CA MET A 117 12.75 -5.27 -0.06
C MET A 117 13.80 -4.20 0.26
N GLN A 118 13.42 -3.03 0.76
CA GLN A 118 14.37 -2.00 1.19
C GLN A 118 15.23 -2.47 2.37
N VAL A 119 14.67 -3.27 3.28
CA VAL A 119 15.44 -3.86 4.39
C VAL A 119 16.39 -4.93 3.86
N PHE A 120 15.93 -5.83 2.98
CA PHE A 120 16.81 -6.85 2.39
C PHE A 120 17.96 -6.27 1.57
N LYS A 121 17.75 -5.12 0.90
CA LYS A 121 18.81 -4.40 0.17
C LYS A 121 19.94 -3.89 1.08
N GLN A 122 19.69 -3.72 2.38
CA GLN A 122 20.73 -3.33 3.34
C GLN A 122 21.56 -4.52 3.82
N GLN A 123 21.10 -5.75 3.56
CA GLN A 123 21.73 -7.00 3.99
C GLN A 123 22.48 -7.64 2.82
N ASP A 124 23.68 -7.14 2.53
CA ASP A 124 24.49 -7.51 1.34
C ASP A 124 24.72 -9.02 1.18
N ILE A 125 24.95 -9.73 2.29
CA ILE A 125 25.22 -11.17 2.28
C ILE A 125 23.96 -11.96 1.86
N VAL A 126 22.80 -11.48 2.27
CA VAL A 126 21.50 -12.13 2.01
C VAL A 126 21.08 -11.87 0.56
N ILE A 127 21.13 -10.63 0.10
CA ILE A 127 20.64 -10.26 -1.24
C ILE A 127 21.50 -10.83 -2.39
N ASN A 128 22.80 -11.02 -2.16
CA ASN A 128 23.70 -11.59 -3.16
C ASN A 128 23.70 -13.12 -3.17
N HIS A 129 22.98 -13.77 -2.24
CA HIS A 129 22.95 -15.21 -2.15
C HIS A 129 22.19 -15.84 -3.35
N PRO A 130 22.65 -16.96 -3.93
CA PRO A 130 21.96 -17.59 -5.06
C PRO A 130 20.49 -17.96 -4.79
N ASN A 131 20.18 -18.34 -3.54
CA ASN A 131 18.81 -18.73 -3.16
C ASN A 131 17.82 -17.54 -3.13
N THR A 132 18.29 -16.29 -3.10
CA THR A 132 17.42 -15.10 -3.03
C THR A 132 17.10 -14.53 -4.41
N GLN A 133 17.75 -15.04 -5.46
CA GLN A 133 17.55 -14.60 -6.84
C GLN A 133 16.12 -14.81 -7.35
N LYS A 134 15.40 -15.83 -6.84
CA LYS A 134 13.98 -16.06 -7.14
C LYS A 134 13.15 -14.87 -6.65
N CYS A 135 13.33 -14.49 -5.39
CA CYS A 135 12.65 -13.36 -4.76
C CYS A 135 12.89 -12.05 -5.53
N ILE A 136 14.16 -11.75 -5.83
CA ILE A 136 14.55 -10.51 -6.51
C ILE A 136 13.91 -10.43 -7.91
N LYS A 137 13.93 -11.52 -8.68
CA LYS A 137 13.29 -11.55 -10.00
C LYS A 137 11.79 -11.33 -9.90
N LEU A 138 11.13 -12.01 -8.97
CA LEU A 138 9.70 -11.88 -8.76
C LEU A 138 9.33 -10.45 -8.34
N PHE A 139 10.04 -9.87 -7.37
CA PHE A 139 9.87 -8.49 -6.95
C PHE A 139 10.03 -7.49 -8.11
N ASN A 140 11.07 -7.65 -8.94
CA ASN A 140 11.31 -6.75 -10.08
C ASN A 140 10.17 -6.85 -11.11
N ILE A 141 9.72 -8.06 -11.42
CA ILE A 141 8.59 -8.28 -12.33
C ILE A 141 7.33 -7.63 -11.76
N MET A 142 7.01 -7.87 -10.49
CA MET A 142 5.81 -7.30 -9.87
C MET A 142 5.87 -5.76 -9.81
N SER A 143 7.02 -5.18 -9.49
CA SER A 143 7.21 -3.72 -9.48
C SER A 143 6.95 -3.11 -10.87
N ILE A 144 7.41 -3.76 -11.94
CA ILE A 144 7.13 -3.35 -13.32
C ILE A 144 5.63 -3.44 -13.60
N VAL A 145 5.01 -4.59 -13.29
CA VAL A 145 3.58 -4.82 -13.52
C VAL A 145 2.71 -3.78 -12.80
N PHE A 146 3.06 -3.41 -11.57
CA PHE A 146 2.33 -2.40 -10.80
C PHE A 146 2.47 -1.01 -11.38
N THR A 147 3.69 -0.66 -11.83
CA THR A 147 3.94 0.61 -12.52
C THR A 147 3.16 0.69 -13.83
N GLU A 148 3.17 -0.38 -14.64
CA GLU A 148 2.43 -0.45 -15.90
C GLU A 148 0.92 -0.34 -15.67
N TYR A 149 0.39 -1.00 -14.64
CA TYR A 149 -1.03 -0.88 -14.28
C TYR A 149 -1.39 0.56 -13.93
N GLU A 150 -0.62 1.24 -13.07
CA GLU A 150 -0.87 2.64 -12.72
C GLU A 150 -0.89 3.54 -13.97
N LEU A 151 0.11 3.38 -14.85
CA LEU A 151 0.22 4.16 -16.09
C LEU A 151 -0.98 3.95 -17.01
N ILE A 152 -1.34 2.69 -17.30
CA ILE A 152 -2.44 2.36 -18.21
C ILE A 152 -3.76 2.97 -17.72
N TYR A 153 -4.07 2.84 -16.43
CA TYR A 153 -5.33 3.34 -15.89
C TYR A 153 -5.34 4.86 -15.69
N HIS A 154 -4.20 5.48 -15.39
CA HIS A 154 -4.07 6.93 -15.35
C HIS A 154 -4.22 7.54 -16.75
N ASP A 155 -3.57 6.97 -17.77
CA ASP A 155 -3.67 7.43 -19.16
C ASP A 155 -5.10 7.27 -19.68
N ALA A 156 -5.72 6.11 -19.47
CA ALA A 156 -7.11 5.88 -19.86
C ALA A 156 -8.07 6.86 -19.18
N TRP A 157 -7.85 7.16 -17.90
CA TRP A 157 -8.61 8.20 -17.21
C TRP A 157 -8.37 9.59 -17.82
N ALA A 158 -7.12 9.97 -18.08
CA ALA A 158 -6.75 11.27 -18.63
C ALA A 158 -7.35 11.51 -20.03
N GLU A 159 -7.46 10.47 -20.85
CA GLU A 159 -8.12 10.55 -22.17
C GLU A 159 -9.63 10.76 -22.07
N ASN A 160 -10.28 10.18 -21.05
CA ASN A 160 -11.73 10.15 -20.93
C ASN A 160 -12.32 11.25 -20.03
N VAL A 161 -11.55 11.77 -19.06
CA VAL A 161 -12.04 12.75 -18.07
C VAL A 161 -12.59 14.04 -18.71
N GLY A 162 -12.11 14.39 -19.89
CA GLY A 162 -12.61 15.53 -20.67
C GLY A 162 -14.10 15.43 -21.08
N GLN A 163 -14.68 14.24 -21.06
CA GLN A 163 -16.10 14.01 -21.35
C GLN A 163 -17.04 14.68 -20.33
N VAL A 164 -16.52 15.13 -19.18
CA VAL A 164 -17.30 15.87 -18.17
C VAL A 164 -17.99 17.11 -18.75
N ARG A 165 -17.41 17.68 -19.81
CA ARG A 165 -17.98 18.80 -20.56
C ARG A 165 -19.36 18.49 -21.16
N LEU A 166 -19.60 17.24 -21.55
CA LEU A 166 -20.91 16.81 -22.07
C LEU A 166 -21.97 16.86 -20.97
N GLY A 167 -21.61 16.51 -19.73
CA GLY A 167 -22.48 16.65 -18.57
C GLY A 167 -22.80 18.10 -18.23
N LEU A 168 -21.83 19.01 -18.42
CA LEU A 168 -22.01 20.45 -18.15
C LEU A 168 -22.89 21.17 -19.20
N ILE A 169 -22.93 20.67 -20.44
CA ILE A 169 -23.73 21.25 -21.53
C ILE A 169 -25.14 20.64 -21.58
N ALA A 170 -25.38 19.52 -20.90
CA ALA A 170 -26.67 18.87 -20.86
C ALA A 170 -27.78 19.79 -20.31
N PRO A 171 -29.03 19.68 -20.78
CA PRO A 171 -30.14 20.47 -20.24
C PRO A 171 -30.30 20.24 -18.73
N LEU A 172 -30.17 21.30 -17.93
CA LEU A 172 -30.20 21.23 -16.47
C LEU A 172 -31.59 20.94 -15.89
N LEU A 173 -32.65 21.33 -16.59
CA LEU A 173 -34.03 21.12 -16.16
C LEU A 173 -34.74 20.21 -17.16
N ILE A 174 -35.24 19.09 -16.67
CA ILE A 174 -36.07 18.16 -17.45
C ILE A 174 -37.38 17.90 -16.71
N ARG A 175 -38.36 17.34 -17.42
CA ARG A 175 -39.62 16.93 -16.80
C ARG A 175 -39.63 15.42 -16.59
N HIS A 176 -40.09 15.01 -15.42
CA HIS A 176 -40.27 13.60 -15.13
C HIS A 176 -41.37 13.02 -16.05
N PRO A 177 -41.13 11.88 -16.74
CA PRO A 177 -42.05 11.35 -17.75
C PRO A 177 -43.44 11.01 -17.20
N THR A 178 -43.52 10.51 -15.96
CA THR A 178 -44.79 10.12 -15.32
C THR A 178 -45.48 11.26 -14.56
N THR A 179 -44.76 12.02 -13.73
CA THR A 179 -45.34 13.03 -12.84
C THR A 179 -45.39 14.43 -13.46
N ASN A 180 -44.73 14.66 -14.60
CA ASN A 180 -44.59 15.96 -15.27
C ASN A 180 -43.97 17.07 -14.38
N MET A 181 -43.43 16.69 -13.22
CA MET A 181 -42.70 17.57 -12.31
C MET A 181 -41.33 17.93 -12.90
N ILE A 182 -40.84 19.12 -12.57
CA ILE A 182 -39.50 19.55 -12.99
C ILE A 182 -38.48 18.83 -12.09
N ILE A 183 -37.43 18.28 -12.69
CA ILE A 183 -36.31 17.67 -11.98
C ILE A 183 -34.98 18.27 -12.48
N VAL A 184 -34.00 18.34 -11.58
CA VAL A 184 -32.65 18.81 -11.90
C VAL A 184 -31.86 17.65 -12.49
N ASN A 185 -31.46 17.79 -13.75
CA ASN A 185 -30.62 16.85 -14.47
C ASN A 185 -29.14 17.17 -14.23
N PHE A 186 -28.65 16.82 -13.03
CA PHE A 186 -27.24 16.97 -12.69
C PHE A 186 -26.51 15.66 -12.93
N ASN A 187 -25.58 15.67 -13.89
CA ASN A 187 -24.85 14.46 -14.27
C ASN A 187 -23.92 14.03 -13.14
N VAL A 188 -24.08 12.79 -12.66
CA VAL A 188 -23.29 12.17 -11.57
C VAL A 188 -21.79 12.13 -11.90
N TYR A 189 -21.45 12.15 -13.19
CA TYR A 189 -20.06 12.20 -13.63
C TYR A 189 -19.33 13.51 -13.26
N ILE A 190 -20.05 14.62 -13.04
CA ILE A 190 -19.45 15.90 -12.66
C ILE A 190 -18.77 15.81 -11.27
N PRO A 191 -19.48 15.45 -10.18
CA PRO A 191 -18.85 15.30 -8.87
C PRO A 191 -17.81 14.18 -8.83
N GLU A 192 -18.01 13.10 -9.59
CA GLU A 192 -17.02 12.03 -9.72
C GLU A 192 -15.71 12.56 -10.30
N CYS A 193 -15.77 13.27 -11.44
CA CYS A 193 -14.61 13.89 -12.07
C CYS A 193 -13.87 14.86 -11.14
N ILE A 194 -14.60 15.71 -10.40
CA ILE A 194 -13.98 16.65 -9.44
C ILE A 194 -13.19 15.87 -8.39
N ARG A 195 -13.77 14.80 -7.83
CA ARG A 195 -13.10 13.99 -6.82
C ARG A 195 -11.90 13.24 -7.40
N GLU A 196 -12.00 12.69 -8.60
CA GLU A 196 -10.85 12.06 -9.27
C GLU A 196 -9.71 13.04 -9.46
N VAL A 197 -9.97 14.26 -9.92
CA VAL A 197 -8.95 15.30 -10.06
C VAL A 197 -8.26 15.62 -8.74
N GLU A 198 -9.03 15.76 -7.65
CA GLU A 198 -8.47 16.01 -6.32
C GLU A 198 -7.55 14.88 -5.86
N TYR A 199 -7.91 13.62 -6.14
CA TYR A 199 -7.04 12.47 -5.85
C TYR A 199 -5.79 12.45 -6.74
N MET A 200 -5.90 12.72 -8.04
CA MET A 200 -4.72 12.76 -8.92
C MET A 200 -3.71 13.82 -8.48
N TRP A 201 -4.17 14.99 -8.02
CA TRP A 201 -3.28 15.99 -7.41
C TRP A 201 -2.61 15.49 -6.13
N GLN A 202 -3.34 14.80 -5.25
CA GLN A 202 -2.75 14.19 -4.04
C GLN A 202 -1.73 13.10 -4.39
N PHE A 203 -1.94 12.39 -5.50
CA PHE A 203 -1.03 11.36 -5.99
C PHE A 203 0.21 11.92 -6.69
N GLY A 204 0.26 13.23 -6.96
CA GLY A 204 1.31 13.88 -7.74
C GLY A 204 1.23 13.56 -9.24
N LEU A 205 0.07 13.14 -9.72
CA LEU A 205 -0.17 12.78 -11.13
C LEU A 205 -0.62 13.99 -11.95
N SER A 206 -0.35 13.95 -13.25
CA SER A 206 -0.79 14.99 -14.17
C SER A 206 -2.32 14.92 -14.37
N VAL A 207 -2.93 16.09 -14.56
CA VAL A 207 -4.38 16.23 -14.77
C VAL A 207 -4.60 17.02 -16.06
N PRO A 208 -5.47 16.57 -16.98
CA PRO A 208 -5.81 17.34 -18.17
C PRO A 208 -6.48 18.69 -17.87
N ASP A 209 -6.12 19.75 -18.61
CA ASP A 209 -6.62 21.12 -18.39
C ASP A 209 -8.14 21.22 -18.30
N ALA A 210 -8.85 20.47 -19.16
CA ALA A 210 -10.31 20.46 -19.18
C ALA A 210 -10.89 20.00 -17.83
N ALA A 211 -10.30 18.99 -17.19
CA ALA A 211 -10.73 18.49 -15.89
C ALA A 211 -10.30 19.42 -14.75
N GLN A 212 -9.11 20.02 -14.85
CA GLN A 212 -8.65 21.02 -13.88
C GLN A 212 -9.62 22.20 -13.78
N ILE A 213 -10.07 22.74 -14.91
CA ILE A 213 -11.03 23.85 -14.94
C ILE A 213 -12.31 23.49 -14.19
N VAL A 214 -12.84 22.28 -14.39
CA VAL A 214 -14.04 21.81 -13.68
C VAL A 214 -13.80 21.74 -12.17
N ALA A 215 -12.67 21.16 -11.75
CA ALA A 215 -12.32 21.06 -10.35
C ALA A 215 -12.12 22.43 -9.68
N TYR A 216 -11.48 23.39 -10.36
CA TYR A 216 -11.35 24.77 -9.86
C TYR A 216 -12.70 25.49 -9.75
N CYS A 217 -13.67 25.13 -10.59
CA CYS A 217 -15.03 25.67 -10.53
C CYS A 217 -15.94 24.93 -9.54
N LYS A 218 -15.45 23.97 -8.74
CA LYS A 218 -16.27 23.09 -7.90
C LYS A 218 -17.26 23.83 -7.01
N ASP A 219 -16.81 24.88 -6.32
CA ASP A 219 -17.62 25.60 -5.33
C ASP A 219 -18.80 26.29 -6.02
N LYS A 220 -18.55 26.87 -7.20
CA LYS A 220 -19.58 27.49 -8.02
C LYS A 220 -20.56 26.45 -8.57
N ILE A 221 -20.05 25.34 -9.12
CA ILE A 221 -20.89 24.27 -9.68
C ILE A 221 -21.83 23.71 -8.62
N PHE A 222 -21.33 23.43 -7.42
CA PHE A 222 -22.15 22.89 -6.34
C PHE A 222 -23.11 23.92 -5.75
N ALA A 223 -22.70 25.19 -5.61
CA ALA A 223 -23.59 26.25 -5.16
C ALA A 223 -24.76 26.49 -6.14
N ASP A 224 -24.46 26.56 -7.44
CA ASP A 224 -25.48 26.72 -8.50
C ASP A 224 -26.42 25.51 -8.53
N HIS A 225 -25.89 24.28 -8.36
CA HIS A 225 -26.70 23.06 -8.29
C HIS A 225 -27.68 23.07 -7.10
N GLU A 226 -27.22 23.34 -5.88
CA GLU A 226 -28.07 23.37 -4.70
C GLU A 226 -29.11 24.50 -4.78
N MET A 227 -28.74 25.67 -5.31
CA MET A 227 -29.69 26.76 -5.55
C MET A 227 -30.80 26.34 -6.50
N ILE A 228 -30.45 25.76 -7.66
CA ILE A 228 -31.44 25.32 -8.66
C ILE A 228 -32.34 24.22 -8.08
N LYS A 229 -31.77 23.27 -7.35
CA LYS A 229 -32.51 22.20 -6.67
C LYS A 229 -33.55 22.75 -5.71
N HIS A 230 -33.18 23.69 -4.85
CA HIS A 230 -34.14 24.35 -3.95
C HIS A 230 -35.24 25.13 -4.70
N LEU A 231 -34.92 25.79 -5.80
CA LEU A 231 -35.91 26.49 -6.63
C LEU A 231 -36.90 25.52 -7.29
N VAL A 232 -36.41 24.37 -7.76
CA VAL A 232 -37.24 23.32 -8.37
C VAL A 232 -38.14 22.67 -7.32
N GLU A 233 -37.61 22.34 -6.14
CA GLU A 233 -38.39 21.82 -5.02
C GLU A 233 -39.52 22.78 -4.63
N ARG A 234 -39.22 24.08 -4.51
CA ARG A 234 -40.21 25.11 -4.23
C ARG A 234 -41.27 25.23 -5.33
N ASN A 235 -40.89 25.16 -6.60
CA ASN A 235 -41.83 25.21 -7.73
C ASN A 235 -42.78 24.01 -7.71
N ASN A 236 -42.25 22.81 -7.47
CA ASN A 236 -43.04 21.59 -7.38
C ASN A 236 -43.99 21.57 -6.17
N GLN A 237 -43.70 22.33 -5.09
CA GLN A 237 -44.63 22.50 -3.96
C GLN A 237 -45.79 23.46 -4.24
N ILE A 238 -45.62 24.38 -5.19
CA ILE A 238 -46.64 25.42 -5.53
C ILE A 238 -47.63 24.90 -6.59
N ARG A 239 -47.25 23.86 -7.34
CA ARG A 239 -48.08 23.22 -8.38
C ARG A 239 -48.86 22.05 -7.82
#